data_AF-A0A9D9BQH3-F1
#
_entry.id   AF-A0A9D9BQH3-F1
#
_cell.length_a   1.000
_cell.length_b   1.000
_cell.length_c   1.000
_cell.angle_alpha   90.00
_cell.angle_beta   90.00
_cell.angle_gamma   90.00
#
_symmetry.space_group_name_H-M   'P 1'
#
loop_
_entity.id
_entity.type
_entity.pdbx_description
1 polymer ?
#
loop_
_entity_poly.entity_id
_entity_poly.type
_entity_poly.pdbx_seq_one_letter_code
_entity_poly.pdbx_strand_id
1 'polypeptide(L)'
;MSRNIIVLFIALVFVRSDGFSQEYTFDKKVTGTFSTKVLPDKTLTNYFSTADVSYHLQVYSHLDRIIARIFDTNNNQLHYFYSKPDEPTNFKFVETIKLENPYDNFHVKFDDNKKTESVVILKVYNEKNKKVANYSLKIEECDYNGFIFFKYMATEILLFTQTTPPSNFIVLEAEGRNSNGKSVKYKLKSIENVQIILTVPQS
;
A
#
# COMPACT_ATOMS: atom_id res chain seq x y z
N MET A 1 3.35 48.96 33.09
CA MET A 1 3.20 47.69 33.84
C MET A 1 2.64 46.64 32.90
N SER A 2 3.51 45.83 32.30
CA SER A 2 3.12 44.70 31.44
C SER A 2 2.76 43.50 32.33
N ARG A 3 1.53 42.99 32.17
CA ARG A 3 1.10 41.74 32.80
C ARG A 3 1.54 40.59 31.89
N ASN A 4 2.52 39.80 32.36
CA ASN A 4 2.85 38.50 31.78
C ASN A 4 1.66 37.56 32.01
N ILE A 5 0.98 37.18 30.93
CA ILE A 5 0.05 36.05 30.94
C ILE A 5 0.90 34.81 30.63
N ILE A 6 1.21 34.04 31.68
CA ILE A 6 1.74 32.69 31.52
C ILE A 6 0.56 31.82 31.13
N VAL A 7 0.45 31.47 29.84
CA VAL A 7 -0.48 30.43 29.38
C VAL A 7 0.17 29.09 29.70
N LEU A 8 -0.30 28.47 30.78
CA LEU A 8 0.08 27.13 31.18
C LEU A 8 -0.62 26.15 30.22
N PHE A 9 0.10 25.68 29.20
CA PHE A 9 -0.33 24.55 28.37
C PHE A 9 -0.22 23.27 29.21
N ILE A 10 -1.32 22.87 29.84
CA ILE A 10 -1.45 21.52 30.40
C ILE A 10 -1.66 20.58 29.22
N ALA A 11 -0.56 20.04 28.69
CA ALA A 11 -0.63 18.86 27.86
C ALA A 11 -1.15 17.71 28.74
N LEU A 12 -2.40 17.30 28.52
CA LEU A 12 -2.96 16.06 29.04
C LEU A 12 -2.17 14.91 28.41
N VAL A 13 -1.03 14.58 29.01
CA VAL A 13 -0.34 13.32 28.78
C VAL A 13 -1.21 12.26 29.45
N PHE A 14 -2.10 11.66 28.68
CA PHE A 14 -2.66 10.38 29.04
C PHE A 14 -1.50 9.39 29.05
N VAL A 15 -0.94 9.13 30.23
CA VAL A 15 -0.10 7.97 30.46
C VAL A 15 -1.02 6.75 30.37
N ARG A 16 -1.24 6.24 29.14
CA ARG A 16 -1.78 4.90 28.94
C ARG A 16 -0.67 3.92 29.29
N SER A 17 -0.55 3.56 30.56
CA SER A 17 0.14 2.34 30.95
C SER A 17 -0.91 1.26 31.15
N ASP A 18 -1.09 0.40 30.13
CA ASP A 18 -1.50 -1.01 30.23
C ASP A 18 -1.55 -1.58 28.79
N GLY A 19 -0.51 -2.33 28.39
CA GLY A 19 -0.44 -3.15 27.16
C GLY A 19 -0.52 -2.39 25.82
N PHE A 20 0.60 -2.13 25.15
CA PHE A 20 0.63 -1.34 23.92
C PHE A 20 0.03 -2.08 22.71
N SER A 21 -1.28 -1.97 22.50
CA SER A 21 -1.91 -2.30 21.21
C SER A 21 -1.28 -1.50 20.07
N GLN A 22 -1.08 -2.11 18.90
CA GLN A 22 -0.52 -1.44 17.73
C GLN A 22 -1.65 -0.79 16.91
N GLU A 23 -1.57 0.51 16.69
CA GLU A 23 -2.52 1.26 15.87
C GLU A 23 -1.97 1.46 14.45
N TYR A 24 -2.79 1.17 13.45
CA TYR A 24 -2.51 1.39 12.04
C TYR A 24 -3.47 2.45 11.51
N THR A 25 -2.91 3.56 11.02
CA THR A 25 -3.70 4.67 10.45
C THR A 25 -3.61 4.67 8.93
N PHE A 26 -4.73 4.92 8.26
CA PHE A 26 -4.82 5.04 6.80
C PHE A 26 -5.49 6.36 6.44
N ASP A 27 -4.84 7.12 5.56
CA ASP A 27 -5.24 8.46 5.14
C ASP A 27 -5.68 8.53 3.66
N LYS A 28 -5.39 7.48 2.89
CA LYS A 28 -5.80 7.35 1.48
C LYS A 28 -6.56 6.06 1.26
N LYS A 29 -7.70 6.16 0.60
CA LYS A 29 -8.38 5.04 -0.06
C LYS A 29 -8.11 5.15 -1.55
N VAL A 30 -7.55 4.09 -2.12
CA VAL A 30 -7.18 4.05 -3.53
C VAL A 30 -7.96 2.95 -4.21
N THR A 31 -8.56 3.28 -5.34
CA THR A 31 -9.26 2.31 -6.20
C THR A 31 -8.62 2.31 -7.58
N GLY A 32 -8.39 1.13 -8.13
CA GLY A 32 -7.84 0.95 -9.46
C GLY A 32 -8.34 -0.33 -10.12
N THR A 33 -8.04 -0.49 -11.41
CA THR A 33 -8.26 -1.73 -12.15
C THR A 33 -6.96 -2.40 -12.50
N PHE A 34 -6.94 -3.72 -12.38
CA PHE A 34 -5.89 -4.59 -12.85
C PHE A 34 -6.47 -5.59 -13.84
N SER A 35 -5.83 -5.71 -15.00
CA SER A 35 -6.32 -6.53 -16.10
C SER A 35 -5.20 -7.42 -16.61
N THR A 36 -5.54 -8.68 -16.86
CA THR A 36 -4.71 -9.62 -17.65
C THR A 36 -5.54 -10.16 -18.80
N LYS A 37 -4.92 -10.85 -19.76
CA LYS A 37 -5.67 -11.49 -20.86
C LYS A 37 -6.80 -12.42 -20.40
N VAL A 38 -6.67 -13.04 -19.22
CA VAL A 38 -7.63 -14.03 -18.70
C VAL A 38 -8.51 -13.49 -17.57
N LEU A 39 -8.20 -12.29 -17.06
CA LEU A 39 -8.91 -11.63 -15.97
C LEU A 39 -9.05 -10.15 -16.35
N PRO A 40 -10.07 -9.78 -17.13
CA PRO A 40 -10.27 -8.41 -17.54
C PRO A 40 -10.78 -7.55 -16.37
N ASP A 41 -10.18 -6.38 -16.22
CA ASP A 41 -10.66 -5.23 -15.44
C ASP A 41 -11.09 -5.50 -14.00
N LYS A 42 -10.34 -6.35 -13.29
CA LYS A 42 -10.54 -6.59 -11.86
C LYS A 42 -10.34 -5.28 -11.10
N THR A 43 -11.39 -4.78 -10.47
CA THR A 43 -11.29 -3.60 -9.61
C THR A 43 -10.76 -4.01 -8.23
N LEU A 44 -9.81 -3.24 -7.72
CA LEU A 44 -9.19 -3.41 -6.41
C LEU A 44 -9.29 -2.11 -5.64
N THR A 45 -9.60 -2.21 -4.34
CA THR A 45 -9.59 -1.09 -3.41
C THR A 45 -8.67 -1.44 -2.24
N ASN A 46 -7.71 -0.56 -1.98
CA ASN A 46 -6.78 -0.68 -0.87
C ASN A 46 -6.68 0.68 -0.14
N TYR A 47 -6.22 0.65 1.09
CA TYR A 47 -6.03 1.80 1.95
C TYR A 47 -4.55 1.90 2.33
N PHE A 48 -4.04 3.11 2.35
CA PHE A 48 -2.62 3.39 2.55
C PHE A 48 -2.44 4.50 3.57
N SER A 49 -1.25 4.52 4.18
CA SER A 49 -0.73 5.66 4.93
C SER A 49 0.28 6.39 4.04
N THR A 50 0.11 7.69 3.83
CA THR A 50 1.09 8.50 3.11
C THR A 50 2.27 8.92 3.98
N ALA A 51 2.09 8.91 5.30
CA ALA A 51 3.17 9.17 6.27
C ALA A 51 4.10 7.96 6.44
N ASP A 52 3.57 6.74 6.28
CA ASP A 52 4.33 5.50 6.43
C ASP A 52 3.90 4.46 5.38
N VAL A 53 4.76 4.24 4.38
CA VAL A 53 4.51 3.27 3.30
C VAL A 53 4.82 1.83 3.71
N SER A 54 5.14 1.58 4.99
CA SER A 54 5.53 0.27 5.49
C SER A 54 4.36 -0.70 5.69
N TYR A 55 3.13 -0.25 5.53
CA TYR A 55 1.94 -1.11 5.58
C TYR A 55 0.83 -0.63 4.66
N HIS A 56 -0.09 -1.54 4.34
CA HIS A 56 -1.33 -1.20 3.64
C HIS A 56 -2.46 -2.12 4.08
N LEU A 57 -3.70 -1.64 3.91
CA LEU A 57 -4.91 -2.38 4.23
C LEU A 57 -5.65 -2.76 2.95
N GLN A 58 -5.99 -4.03 2.83
CA GLN A 58 -6.88 -4.52 1.79
C GLN A 58 -8.21 -4.92 2.41
N VAL A 59 -9.32 -4.46 1.83
CA VAL A 59 -10.69 -4.80 2.26
C VAL A 59 -11.46 -5.39 1.09
N TYR A 60 -12.12 -6.53 1.30
CA TYR A 60 -12.95 -7.18 0.29
C TYR A 60 -14.07 -8.01 0.91
N SER A 61 -15.18 -8.12 0.20
CA SER A 61 -16.26 -9.02 0.58
C SER A 61 -15.89 -10.48 0.27
N HIS A 62 -16.18 -11.38 1.20
CA HIS A 62 -16.00 -12.81 1.04
C HIS A 62 -17.14 -13.54 1.73
N LEU A 63 -17.99 -14.22 0.95
CA LEU A 63 -19.20 -14.90 1.42
C LEU A 63 -20.10 -13.93 2.21
N ASP A 64 -20.39 -14.26 3.47
CA ASP A 64 -21.23 -13.53 4.41
C ASP A 64 -20.44 -12.53 5.27
N ARG A 65 -19.20 -12.18 4.88
CA ARG A 65 -18.30 -11.31 5.67
C ARG A 65 -17.55 -10.31 4.81
N ILE A 66 -17.11 -9.24 5.45
CA ILE A 66 -16.09 -8.33 4.92
C ILE A 66 -14.78 -8.71 5.58
N ILE A 67 -13.75 -9.01 4.79
CA ILE A 67 -12.40 -9.33 5.27
C ILE A 67 -11.52 -8.11 5.11
N ALA A 68 -10.76 -7.80 6.14
CA ALA A 68 -9.72 -6.78 6.14
C ALA A 68 -8.37 -7.42 6.48
N ARG A 69 -7.34 -7.03 5.74
CA ARG A 69 -5.97 -7.53 5.91
C ARG A 69 -4.99 -6.37 5.92
N ILE A 70 -4.26 -6.21 7.01
CA ILE A 70 -3.13 -5.28 7.09
C ILE A 70 -1.88 -6.07 6.77
N PHE A 71 -1.21 -5.72 5.67
CA PHE A 71 0.11 -6.23 5.34
C PHE A 71 1.14 -5.27 5.92
N ASP A 72 1.72 -5.64 7.06
CA ASP A 72 2.82 -4.92 7.70
C ASP A 72 4.14 -5.43 7.10
N THR A 73 4.65 -4.68 6.12
CA THR A 73 5.89 -5.03 5.43
C THR A 73 7.15 -4.66 6.21
N ASN A 74 7.05 -3.81 7.24
CA ASN A 74 8.17 -3.52 8.13
C ASN A 74 8.49 -4.74 9.00
N ASN A 75 7.43 -5.35 9.55
CA ASN A 75 7.53 -6.45 10.50
C ASN A 75 7.34 -7.82 9.85
N ASN A 76 7.11 -7.88 8.52
CA ASN A 76 6.75 -9.08 7.77
C ASN A 76 5.58 -9.83 8.41
N GLN A 77 4.48 -9.12 8.65
CA GLN A 77 3.28 -9.64 9.31
C GLN A 77 2.03 -9.34 8.50
N LEU A 78 1.03 -10.20 8.67
CA LEU A 78 -0.29 -10.05 8.11
C LEU A 78 -1.31 -10.14 9.25
N HIS A 79 -2.01 -9.03 9.50
CA HIS A 79 -3.07 -8.97 10.50
C HIS A 79 -4.42 -9.17 9.84
N TYR A 80 -5.17 -10.13 10.32
CA TYR A 80 -6.49 -10.48 9.81
C TYR A 80 -7.59 -9.87 10.67
N PHE A 81 -8.58 -9.32 9.99
CA PHE A 81 -9.79 -8.79 10.58
C PHE A 81 -11.00 -9.25 9.77
N TYR A 82 -12.16 -9.29 10.41
CA TYR A 82 -13.43 -9.39 9.69
C TYR A 82 -14.46 -8.44 10.26
N SER A 83 -15.43 -8.09 9.43
CA SER A 83 -16.62 -7.35 9.78
C SER A 83 -17.84 -8.08 9.23
N LYS A 84 -18.99 -7.92 9.88
CA LYS A 84 -20.25 -8.34 9.27
C LYS A 84 -20.67 -7.34 8.17
N PRO A 85 -21.43 -7.77 7.15
CA PRO A 85 -21.86 -6.88 6.07
C PRO A 85 -22.78 -5.74 6.51
N ASP A 86 -23.56 -5.95 7.56
CA ASP A 86 -24.48 -4.98 8.17
C ASP A 86 -23.77 -3.98 9.12
N GLU A 87 -22.52 -4.27 9.51
CA GLU A 87 -21.69 -3.41 10.35
C GLU A 87 -20.33 -3.11 9.68
N PRO A 88 -20.25 -2.62 8.43
CA PRO A 88 -19.06 -2.69 7.56
C PRO A 88 -17.82 -1.92 8.05
N THR A 89 -17.93 -1.20 9.16
CA THR A 89 -16.85 -0.45 9.82
C THR A 89 -16.38 -1.10 11.13
N ASN A 90 -17.07 -2.14 11.62
CA ASN A 90 -16.79 -2.81 12.88
C ASN A 90 -15.86 -4.02 12.66
N PHE A 91 -14.58 -3.74 12.44
CA PHE A 91 -13.57 -4.78 12.22
C PHE A 91 -13.13 -5.43 13.52
N LYS A 92 -13.33 -6.74 13.61
CA LYS A 92 -12.85 -7.60 14.69
C LYS A 92 -11.53 -8.25 14.30
N PHE A 93 -10.51 -8.06 15.14
CA PHE A 93 -9.23 -8.75 14.98
C PHE A 93 -9.40 -10.26 15.11
N VAL A 94 -8.66 -11.01 14.30
CA VAL A 94 -8.66 -12.47 14.29
C VAL A 94 -7.30 -12.99 14.74
N GLU A 95 -6.26 -12.67 13.97
CA GLU A 95 -4.92 -13.20 14.20
C GLU A 95 -3.85 -12.38 13.47
N THR A 96 -2.60 -12.62 13.86
CA THR A 96 -1.40 -12.15 13.17
C THR A 96 -0.64 -13.36 12.63
N ILE A 97 -0.35 -13.35 11.33
CA ILE A 97 0.46 -14.37 10.66
C ILE A 97 1.81 -13.76 10.30
N LYS A 98 2.92 -14.42 10.63
CA LYS A 98 4.24 -14.05 10.10
C LYS A 98 4.35 -14.45 8.64
N LEU A 99 4.72 -13.49 7.80
CA LEU A 99 4.97 -13.72 6.39
C LEU A 99 6.41 -14.20 6.21
N GLU A 100 6.58 -15.35 5.57
CA GLU A 100 7.86 -15.66 4.92
C GLU A 100 8.02 -14.73 3.72
N ASN A 101 9.25 -14.30 3.44
CA ASN A 101 9.52 -13.31 2.40
C ASN A 101 10.15 -13.98 1.16
N PRO A 102 9.37 -14.64 0.28
CA PRO A 102 9.93 -15.38 -0.86
C PRO A 102 10.47 -14.45 -1.98
N TYR A 103 10.41 -13.13 -1.79
CA TYR A 103 10.66 -12.13 -2.84
C TYR A 103 11.89 -11.23 -2.60
N ASP A 104 12.70 -11.51 -1.59
CA ASP A 104 14.00 -10.83 -1.36
C ASP A 104 14.99 -11.03 -2.53
N ASN A 105 14.70 -11.98 -3.42
CA ASN A 105 15.51 -12.34 -4.58
C ASN A 105 15.23 -11.48 -5.82
N PHE A 106 14.47 -10.39 -5.69
CA PHE A 106 14.21 -9.50 -6.81
C PHE A 106 14.68 -8.07 -6.53
N HIS A 107 15.17 -7.41 -7.58
CA HIS A 107 15.50 -5.99 -7.53
C HIS A 107 14.88 -5.26 -8.72
N VAL A 108 14.69 -3.96 -8.52
CA VAL A 108 13.96 -3.09 -9.42
C VAL A 108 14.90 -2.02 -9.98
N LYS A 109 14.76 -1.70 -11.27
CA LYS A 109 15.44 -0.56 -11.89
C LYS A 109 14.44 0.29 -12.66
N PHE A 110 14.57 1.60 -12.50
CA PHE A 110 13.88 2.59 -13.30
C PHE A 110 14.82 3.02 -14.45
N ASP A 111 14.31 3.08 -15.67
CA ASP A 111 15.06 3.53 -16.83
C ASP A 111 14.54 4.92 -17.24
N ASP A 112 15.33 5.94 -16.95
CA ASP A 112 15.00 7.34 -17.16
C ASP A 112 15.24 7.79 -18.61
N ASN A 113 15.76 6.93 -19.49
CA ASN A 113 16.21 7.30 -20.84
C ASN A 113 15.08 7.52 -21.87
N LYS A 114 13.80 7.48 -21.46
CA LYS A 114 12.65 7.77 -22.32
C LYS A 114 11.73 8.83 -21.70
N LYS A 115 12.32 9.96 -21.29
CA LYS A 115 11.57 11.15 -20.85
C LYS A 115 10.77 11.76 -22.01
N THR A 116 9.55 11.30 -22.21
CA THR A 116 8.46 12.29 -22.10
C THR A 116 8.20 12.41 -20.60
N GLU A 117 8.04 13.62 -20.07
CA GLU A 117 7.98 13.89 -18.61
C GLU A 117 6.98 13.00 -17.86
N SER A 118 5.99 12.43 -18.56
CA SER A 118 4.92 11.62 -17.98
C SER A 118 5.11 10.10 -18.11
N VAL A 119 6.23 9.58 -18.62
CA VAL A 119 6.43 8.11 -18.78
C VAL A 119 7.73 7.62 -18.15
N VAL A 120 7.63 6.60 -17.29
CA VAL A 120 8.76 5.94 -16.63
C VAL A 120 8.74 4.44 -16.94
N ILE A 121 9.90 3.85 -17.23
CA ILE A 121 10.02 2.41 -17.46
C ILE A 121 10.52 1.73 -16.18
N LEU A 122 9.73 0.78 -15.67
CA LEU A 122 10.05 -0.06 -14.52
C LEU A 122 10.47 -1.45 -14.99
N LYS A 123 11.67 -1.89 -14.63
CA LYS A 123 12.19 -3.24 -14.92
C LYS A 123 12.40 -3.99 -13.61
N VAL A 124 11.98 -5.25 -13.58
CA VAL A 124 12.19 -6.16 -12.44
C VAL A 124 13.14 -7.26 -12.88
N TYR A 125 14.11 -7.55 -12.02
CA TYR A 125 15.14 -8.55 -12.23
C TYR A 125 15.14 -9.55 -11.06
N ASN A 126 15.47 -10.80 -11.34
CA ASN A 126 15.70 -11.81 -10.30
C ASN A 126 17.15 -11.78 -9.79
N GLU A 127 17.47 -12.67 -8.84
CA GLU A 127 18.79 -12.85 -8.22
C GLU A 127 19.93 -13.09 -9.25
N LYS A 128 19.59 -13.69 -10.41
CA LYS A 128 20.55 -13.98 -11.49
C LYS A 128 20.70 -12.80 -12.46
N ASN A 129 20.22 -11.60 -12.09
CA ASN A 129 20.17 -10.42 -12.93
C ASN A 129 19.41 -10.61 -14.26
N LYS A 130 18.53 -11.61 -14.35
CA LYS A 130 17.67 -11.82 -15.52
C LYS A 130 16.43 -10.94 -15.36
N LYS A 131 16.13 -10.13 -16.38
CA LYS A 131 14.89 -9.35 -16.45
C LYS A 131 13.69 -10.31 -16.50
N VAL A 132 12.81 -10.21 -15.51
CA VAL A 132 11.59 -11.05 -15.40
C VAL A 132 10.32 -10.26 -15.66
N ALA A 133 10.31 -8.95 -15.43
CA ALA A 133 9.15 -8.10 -15.70
C ALA A 133 9.57 -6.73 -16.25
N ASN A 134 8.67 -6.08 -16.96
CA ASN A 134 8.85 -4.72 -17.48
C ASN A 134 7.52 -4.03 -17.65
N TYR A 135 7.43 -2.78 -17.18
CA TYR A 135 6.23 -1.96 -17.21
C TYR A 135 6.57 -0.58 -17.76
N SER A 136 5.70 -0.05 -18.61
CA SER A 136 5.64 1.36 -18.97
C SER A 136 4.62 2.03 -18.07
N LEU A 137 5.05 2.99 -17.27
CA LEU A 137 4.23 3.69 -16.29
C LEU A 137 3.92 5.08 -16.83
N LYS A 138 2.64 5.42 -17.00
CA LYS A 138 2.21 6.80 -17.16
C LYS A 138 2.07 7.41 -15.77
N ILE A 139 2.80 8.48 -15.49
CA ILE A 139 2.94 9.06 -14.16
C ILE A 139 2.47 10.51 -14.09
N GLU A 140 2.19 10.95 -12.88
CA GLU A 140 1.95 12.33 -12.48
C GLU A 140 2.79 12.63 -11.23
N GLU A 141 3.62 13.66 -11.25
CA GLU A 141 4.44 14.04 -10.10
C GLU A 141 3.57 14.53 -8.93
N CYS A 142 4.00 14.28 -7.69
CA CYS A 142 3.29 14.72 -6.50
C CYS A 142 4.22 14.84 -5.29
N ASP A 143 3.68 15.30 -4.16
CA ASP A 143 4.47 15.58 -2.95
C ASP A 143 4.73 14.34 -2.07
N TYR A 144 4.23 13.16 -2.45
CA TYR A 144 4.38 11.92 -1.68
C TYR A 144 4.68 10.71 -2.58
N ASN A 145 5.13 9.60 -1.99
CA ASN A 145 5.44 8.39 -2.75
C ASN A 145 4.17 7.63 -3.19
N GLY A 146 3.53 8.07 -4.27
CA GLY A 146 2.34 7.43 -4.84
C GLY A 146 2.61 6.12 -5.61
N PHE A 147 3.87 5.79 -5.90
CA PHE A 147 4.25 4.54 -6.59
C PHE A 147 3.79 3.31 -5.81
N ILE A 148 3.71 3.42 -4.48
CA ILE A 148 3.27 2.37 -3.58
C ILE A 148 1.88 1.83 -3.93
N PHE A 149 0.97 2.68 -4.44
CA PHE A 149 -0.37 2.28 -4.81
C PHE A 149 -0.37 1.30 -5.98
N PHE A 150 0.42 1.62 -7.02
CA PHE A 150 0.60 0.75 -8.17
C PHE A 150 1.29 -0.55 -7.78
N LYS A 151 2.35 -0.49 -6.96
CA LYS A 151 3.09 -1.66 -6.48
C LYS A 151 2.15 -2.70 -5.88
N TYR A 152 1.29 -2.32 -4.93
CA TYR A 152 0.40 -3.28 -4.26
C TYR A 152 -0.85 -3.65 -5.05
N MET A 153 -1.22 -2.90 -6.08
CA MET A 153 -2.39 -3.24 -6.92
C MET A 153 -2.06 -4.08 -8.15
N ALA A 154 -0.90 -3.86 -8.76
CA ALA A 154 -0.64 -4.33 -10.13
C ALA A 154 0.67 -5.11 -10.29
N THR A 155 1.47 -5.23 -9.23
CA THR A 155 2.60 -6.14 -9.22
C THR A 155 2.21 -7.39 -8.44
N GLU A 156 2.39 -8.57 -9.04
CA GLU A 156 2.15 -9.87 -8.39
C GLU A 156 3.16 -10.15 -7.27
N ILE A 157 4.14 -9.25 -7.10
CA ILE A 157 5.25 -9.37 -6.18
C ILE A 157 5.01 -8.33 -5.08
N LEU A 158 4.13 -8.70 -4.16
CA LEU A 158 3.61 -7.87 -3.08
C LEU A 158 4.68 -7.35 -2.11
N LEU A 159 5.92 -7.84 -2.18
CA LEU A 159 6.93 -7.65 -1.14
C LEU A 159 8.32 -7.31 -1.70
N PHE A 160 8.43 -6.49 -2.76
CA PHE A 160 9.71 -5.82 -2.99
C PHE A 160 9.95 -4.84 -1.82
N THR A 161 10.60 -5.29 -0.77
CA THR A 161 10.90 -4.45 0.40
C THR A 161 11.84 -3.29 0.01
N GLN A 162 12.66 -3.49 -1.02
CA GLN A 162 13.62 -2.50 -1.51
C GLN A 162 13.21 -1.98 -2.89
N THR A 163 12.32 -0.98 -2.93
CA THR A 163 12.06 -0.21 -4.16
C THR A 163 11.93 1.25 -3.83
N THR A 164 12.92 2.03 -4.24
CA THR A 164 12.90 3.49 -4.13
C THR A 164 12.67 4.05 -5.52
N PRO A 165 11.50 4.65 -5.81
CA PRO A 165 11.28 5.33 -7.09
C PRO A 165 12.23 6.53 -7.25
N PRO A 166 12.55 6.95 -8.48
CA PRO A 166 13.49 8.05 -8.75
C PRO A 166 12.97 9.41 -8.28
N SER A 167 11.65 9.56 -8.12
CA SER A 167 10.97 10.75 -7.60
C SER A 167 9.63 10.36 -6.98
N ASN A 168 8.94 11.33 -6.38
CA ASN A 168 7.57 11.17 -5.91
C ASN A 168 6.60 11.35 -7.08
N PHE A 169 5.83 10.31 -7.36
CA PHE A 169 4.80 10.33 -8.39
C PHE A 169 3.70 9.31 -8.10
N ILE A 170 2.55 9.54 -8.72
CA ILE A 170 1.45 8.58 -8.80
C ILE A 170 1.52 7.93 -10.19
N VAL A 171 1.28 6.62 -10.25
CA VAL A 171 1.10 5.93 -11.53
C VAL A 171 -0.39 6.03 -11.90
N LEU A 172 -0.68 6.67 -13.03
CA LEU A 172 -2.05 6.79 -13.56
C LEU A 172 -2.45 5.54 -14.33
N GLU A 173 -1.55 5.06 -15.18
CA GLU A 173 -1.74 3.88 -16.02
C GLU A 173 -0.43 3.10 -16.10
N ALA A 174 -0.50 1.78 -16.23
CA ALA A 174 0.67 0.99 -16.56
C ALA A 174 0.31 -0.13 -17.52
N GLU A 175 1.23 -0.44 -18.43
CA GLU A 175 1.14 -1.60 -19.29
C GLU A 175 2.49 -2.32 -19.33
N GLY A 176 2.46 -3.64 -19.30
CA GLY A 176 3.71 -4.40 -19.25
C GLY A 176 3.53 -5.90 -19.31
N ARG A 177 4.64 -6.59 -19.03
CA ARG A 177 4.66 -8.03 -18.74
C ARG A 177 5.12 -8.24 -17.30
N ASN A 178 4.36 -9.04 -16.55
CA ASN A 178 4.72 -9.43 -15.19
C ASN A 178 5.79 -10.56 -15.19
N SER A 179 6.20 -10.99 -13.99
CA SER A 179 7.20 -12.06 -13.79
C SER A 179 6.80 -13.41 -14.39
N ASN A 180 5.50 -13.65 -14.57
CA ASN A 180 4.94 -14.82 -15.23
C ASN A 180 4.83 -14.66 -16.76
N GLY A 181 5.35 -13.58 -17.33
CA GLY A 181 5.32 -13.29 -18.76
C GLY A 181 3.96 -12.87 -19.31
N LYS A 182 2.94 -12.72 -18.45
CA LYS A 182 1.58 -12.31 -18.83
C LYS A 182 1.54 -10.81 -19.08
N SER A 183 0.80 -10.42 -20.12
CA SER A 183 0.47 -9.01 -20.36
C SER A 183 -0.48 -8.55 -19.26
N VAL A 184 -0.14 -7.43 -18.63
CA VAL A 184 -0.90 -6.82 -17.55
C VAL A 184 -1.12 -5.34 -17.82
N LYS A 185 -2.29 -4.85 -17.43
CA LYS A 185 -2.65 -3.44 -17.48
C LYS A 185 -3.14 -2.98 -16.12
N TYR A 186 -2.79 -1.75 -15.76
CA TYR A 186 -3.25 -1.07 -14.57
C TYR A 186 -3.82 0.28 -14.95
N LYS A 187 -4.88 0.68 -14.25
CA LYS A 187 -5.40 2.04 -14.32
C LYS A 187 -5.89 2.49 -12.96
N LEU A 188 -5.41 3.63 -12.52
CA LEU A 188 -5.90 4.31 -11.34
C LEU A 188 -7.30 4.88 -11.62
N LYS A 189 -8.24 4.66 -10.71
CA LYS A 189 -9.62 5.20 -10.80
C LYS A 189 -9.83 6.38 -9.87
N SER A 190 -9.46 6.24 -8.59
CA SER A 190 -9.61 7.30 -7.60
C SER A 190 -8.58 7.19 -6.48
N ILE A 191 -8.27 8.34 -5.88
CA ILE A 191 -7.58 8.48 -4.61
C ILE A 191 -8.46 9.41 -3.76
N GLU A 192 -8.98 8.89 -2.66
CA GLU A 192 -9.87 9.59 -1.74
C GLU A 192 -9.14 9.79 -0.40
N ASN A 193 -9.30 10.98 0.20
CA ASN A 193 -8.86 11.20 1.58
C ASN A 193 -9.82 10.49 2.52
N VAL A 194 -9.28 9.74 3.47
CA VAL A 194 -10.04 9.03 4.50
C VAL A 194 -9.34 9.15 5.84
N GLN A 195 -9.99 8.71 6.91
CA GLN A 195 -9.36 8.51 8.20
C GLN A 195 -9.85 7.18 8.75
N ILE A 196 -9.03 6.14 8.60
CA ILE A 196 -9.32 4.81 9.13
C ILE A 196 -8.21 4.46 10.11
N ILE A 197 -8.61 4.00 11.29
CA ILE A 197 -7.70 3.51 12.31
C ILE A 197 -8.12 2.09 12.66
N LEU A 198 -7.19 1.15 12.56
CA LEU A 198 -7.38 -0.23 13.01
C LEU A 198 -6.38 -0.54 14.11
N THR A 199 -6.84 -1.28 15.12
CA THR A 199 -6.03 -1.62 16.28
C THR A 199 -5.81 -3.12 16.32
N VAL A 200 -4.55 -3.54 16.35
CA VAL A 200 -4.15 -4.92 16.63
C VAL A 200 -3.95 -5.02 18.15
N PRO A 201 -4.74 -5.84 18.86
CA PRO A 201 -4.55 -6.06 20.28
C PRO A 201 -3.24 -6.82 20.52
N GLN A 202 -2.56 -6.53 21.64
CA GLN A 202 -1.47 -7.40 22.09
C GLN A 202 -2.04 -8.73 22.58
N SER A 203 -1.35 -9.82 22.21
CA SER A 203 -1.56 -11.18 22.71
C SER A 203 -0.97 -11.36 24.11
#